data_AF-A0A1Q3TGR5-F1
#
_entry.id   AF-A0A1Q3TGR5-F1
#
_cell.length_a   1.000
_cell.length_b   1.000
_cell.length_c   1.000
_cell.angle_alpha   90.00
_cell.angle_beta   90.00
_cell.angle_gamma   90.00
#
_symmetry.space_group_name_H-M   'P 1'
#
loop_
_entity.id
_entity.type
_entity.pdbx_description
1 polymer ?
#
loop_
_entity_poly.entity_id
_entity_poly.type
_entity_poly.pdbx_seq_one_letter_code
_entity_poly.pdbx_strand_id
1 'polypeptide(L)'
;MASRGLGSRFGYMVARLKVIDLPSVIERAREVSTQFHKWTPAVVVDMFWQATFHQVGFQDYVDYDFAILNRRERRTMMTHPHSNKYSYTFDDPEYRGIFYDKWEFDRVFSEFLGRDWMMVTDDNVDELRAFGEAHPVLITKKQAGRSGAAINRYYATEIDDWADFHAQLRERGELLIEENIVQHPDVAAVCAGTVNSTRVAAFFDGQKTHILAIAQKFGRGQVADQMDFGGFYTMLNPETGASLGDGYDSHGHVHKLHPDSGYPIADFQLPMFDEVIAFVDKVARHVPQVKYVGWDIAVTPDGPVLIEGNWATGVYENKPSVLGIRTGHRPRYQKAMGF
;
A
#
# COMPACT_ATOMS: atom_id res chain seq x y z
N MET A 1 40.35 -0.36 10.57
CA MET A 1 40.66 -1.81 10.62
C MET A 1 40.07 -2.40 11.89
N ALA A 2 39.02 -3.22 11.76
CA ALA A 2 38.70 -4.29 12.71
C ALA A 2 37.74 -5.24 11.97
N SER A 3 38.23 -6.45 11.69
CA SER A 3 37.51 -7.52 11.01
C SER A 3 36.24 -7.90 11.80
N ARG A 4 35.06 -7.42 11.36
CA ARG A 4 33.78 -8.03 11.76
C ARG A 4 33.66 -9.36 11.04
N GLY A 5 34.25 -10.39 11.65
CA GLY A 5 34.32 -11.75 11.14
C GLY A 5 32.94 -12.38 10.94
N LEU A 6 32.92 -13.41 10.09
CA LEU A 6 31.77 -14.26 9.77
C LEU A 6 30.96 -14.72 11.01
N GLY A 7 31.59 -14.82 12.18
CA GLY A 7 30.93 -15.18 13.44
C GLY A 7 29.84 -14.20 13.91
N SER A 8 29.95 -12.90 13.62
CA SER A 8 28.92 -11.91 14.00
C SER A 8 27.65 -12.03 13.14
N ARG A 9 27.80 -12.40 11.87
CA ARG A 9 26.68 -12.71 10.97
C ARG A 9 26.01 -14.03 11.35
N PHE A 10 26.80 -15.03 11.75
CA PHE A 10 26.28 -16.33 12.17
C PHE A 10 25.48 -16.24 13.47
N GLY A 11 25.97 -15.49 14.47
CA GLY A 11 25.23 -15.25 15.72
C GLY A 11 23.91 -14.49 15.51
N TYR A 12 23.91 -13.48 14.64
CA TYR A 12 22.69 -12.77 14.23
C TYR A 12 21.69 -13.68 13.50
N MET A 13 22.18 -14.57 12.63
CA MET A 13 21.38 -15.53 11.89
C MET A 13 20.74 -16.60 12.79
N VAL A 14 21.49 -17.11 13.78
CA VAL A 14 20.98 -18.06 14.79
C VAL A 14 19.94 -17.40 15.70
N ALA A 15 20.13 -16.13 16.08
CA ALA A 15 19.14 -15.37 16.83
C ALA A 15 17.84 -15.16 16.04
N ARG A 16 17.91 -14.89 14.73
CA ARG A 16 16.73 -14.86 13.84
C ARG A 16 16.05 -16.22 13.72
N LEU A 17 16.80 -17.32 13.59
CA LEU A 17 16.23 -18.67 13.46
C LEU A 17 15.39 -19.09 14.67
N LYS A 18 15.68 -18.58 15.88
CA LYS A 18 14.87 -18.85 17.10
C LYS A 18 13.52 -18.14 17.12
N VAL A 19 13.28 -17.18 16.23
CA VAL A 19 12.04 -16.40 16.10
C VAL A 19 11.28 -16.79 14.81
N ILE A 20 11.82 -17.72 14.01
CA ILE A 20 11.18 -18.17 12.78
C ILE A 20 10.13 -19.24 13.11
N ASP A 21 8.89 -18.95 12.73
CA ASP A 21 7.78 -19.90 12.72
C ASP A 21 8.01 -20.91 11.58
N LEU A 22 8.73 -21.99 11.89
CA LEU A 22 9.04 -23.08 10.96
C LEU A 22 7.77 -23.72 10.35
N PRO A 23 6.71 -24.03 11.12
CA PRO A 23 5.43 -24.45 10.56
C PRO A 23 4.92 -23.53 9.45
N SER A 24 4.88 -22.21 9.69
CA SER A 24 4.41 -21.22 8.71
C SER A 24 5.32 -21.14 7.47
N VAL A 25 6.63 -21.37 7.60
CA VAL A 25 7.55 -21.45 6.44
C VAL A 25 7.30 -22.71 5.61
N ILE A 26 7.07 -23.85 6.25
CA ILE A 26 6.78 -25.12 5.57
C ILE A 26 5.45 -25.05 4.82
N GLU A 27 4.44 -24.41 5.40
CA GLU A 27 3.14 -24.15 4.77
C GLU A 27 3.30 -23.35 3.47
N ARG A 28 3.94 -22.18 3.54
CA ARG A 28 4.29 -21.38 2.35
C ARG A 28 5.06 -22.17 1.30
N ALA A 29 6.02 -23.00 1.73
CA ALA A 29 6.78 -23.83 0.80
C ALA A 29 5.92 -24.90 0.12
N ARG A 30 4.88 -25.42 0.79
CA ARG A 30 3.90 -26.35 0.21
C ARG A 30 2.98 -25.65 -0.78
N GLU A 31 2.57 -24.42 -0.51
CA GLU A 31 1.79 -23.59 -1.46
C GLU A 31 2.59 -23.39 -2.76
N VAL A 32 3.82 -22.92 -2.65
CA VAL A 32 4.75 -22.73 -3.79
C VAL A 32 5.01 -24.05 -4.53
N SER A 33 5.21 -25.13 -3.78
CA SER A 33 5.40 -26.49 -4.33
C SER A 33 4.20 -26.93 -5.16
N THR A 34 2.99 -26.70 -4.64
CA THR A 34 1.73 -27.03 -5.33
C THR A 34 1.55 -26.17 -6.56
N GLN A 35 1.77 -24.86 -6.45
CA GLN A 35 1.58 -23.89 -7.52
C GLN A 35 2.55 -24.10 -8.69
N PHE A 36 3.82 -24.44 -8.40
CA PHE A 36 4.88 -24.51 -9.41
C PHE A 36 5.44 -25.92 -9.63
N HIS A 37 4.79 -26.94 -9.08
CA HIS A 37 5.20 -28.35 -9.16
C HIS A 37 6.67 -28.59 -8.78
N LYS A 38 7.09 -28.01 -7.65
CA LYS A 38 8.47 -28.12 -7.15
C LYS A 38 8.57 -29.00 -5.91
N TRP A 39 9.72 -29.62 -5.69
CA TRP A 39 9.92 -30.41 -4.48
C TRP A 39 10.00 -29.52 -3.23
N THR A 40 9.06 -29.70 -2.28
CA THR A 40 8.91 -28.85 -1.09
C THR A 40 10.22 -28.65 -0.30
N PRO A 41 11.02 -29.68 0.01
CA PRO A 41 12.31 -29.49 0.69
C PRO A 41 13.28 -28.58 -0.07
N ALA A 42 13.32 -28.65 -1.41
CA ALA A 42 14.15 -27.75 -2.20
C ALA A 42 13.64 -26.30 -2.14
N VAL A 43 12.32 -26.10 -2.11
CA VAL A 43 11.72 -24.77 -1.91
C VAL A 43 12.08 -24.21 -0.54
N VAL A 44 11.97 -25.01 0.53
CA VAL A 44 12.36 -24.59 1.89
C VAL A 44 13.84 -24.16 1.92
N VAL A 45 14.73 -24.96 1.35
CA VAL A 45 16.17 -24.62 1.29
C VAL A 45 16.41 -23.33 0.51
N ASP A 46 15.77 -23.14 -0.64
CA ASP A 46 15.91 -21.91 -1.43
C ASP A 46 15.33 -20.70 -0.68
N MET A 47 14.17 -20.82 -0.01
CA MET A 47 13.60 -19.76 0.83
C MET A 47 14.59 -19.30 1.90
N PHE A 48 15.19 -20.22 2.65
CA PHE A 48 16.21 -19.88 3.66
C PHE A 48 17.47 -19.27 3.03
N TRP A 49 17.91 -19.78 1.87
CA TRP A 49 19.04 -19.22 1.14
C TRP A 49 18.77 -17.77 0.68
N GLN A 50 17.59 -17.50 0.11
CA GLN A 50 17.19 -16.15 -0.32
C GLN A 50 17.04 -15.20 0.86
N ALA A 51 16.43 -15.63 1.96
CA ALA A 51 16.28 -14.82 3.16
C ALA A 51 17.63 -14.46 3.80
N THR A 52 18.57 -15.40 3.83
CA THR A 52 19.88 -15.22 4.47
C THR A 52 20.83 -14.38 3.64
N PHE A 53 20.90 -14.63 2.33
CA PHE A 53 21.96 -14.08 1.47
C PHE A 53 21.50 -13.01 0.49
N HIS A 54 20.19 -12.91 0.22
CA HIS A 54 19.64 -12.04 -0.83
C HIS A 54 18.54 -11.09 -0.35
N GLN A 55 18.30 -11.01 0.96
CA GLN A 55 17.32 -10.08 1.57
C GLN A 55 15.89 -10.26 1.03
N VAL A 56 15.44 -11.50 0.87
CA VAL A 56 14.08 -11.84 0.42
C VAL A 56 13.28 -12.36 1.61
N GLY A 57 12.17 -11.70 1.97
CA GLY A 57 11.26 -12.23 2.98
C GLY A 57 10.61 -13.53 2.52
N PHE A 58 10.17 -14.37 3.45
CA PHE A 58 9.45 -15.60 3.07
C PHE A 58 8.15 -15.31 2.33
N GLN A 59 7.45 -14.22 2.69
CA GLN A 59 6.26 -13.79 1.97
C GLN A 59 6.62 -13.21 0.59
N ASP A 60 7.65 -12.35 0.48
CA ASP A 60 8.14 -11.85 -0.84
C ASP A 60 8.45 -13.00 -1.82
N TYR A 61 9.01 -14.10 -1.29
CA TYR A 61 9.35 -15.27 -2.08
C TYR A 61 8.11 -15.91 -2.72
N VAL A 62 6.99 -15.95 -1.98
CA VAL A 62 5.69 -16.48 -2.43
C VAL A 62 5.00 -15.47 -3.33
N ASP A 63 4.84 -14.23 -2.88
CA ASP A 63 4.06 -13.19 -3.54
C ASP A 63 4.60 -12.89 -4.94
N TYR A 64 5.92 -12.85 -5.10
CA TYR A 64 6.58 -12.48 -6.36
C TYR A 64 7.22 -13.67 -7.09
N ASP A 65 6.74 -14.88 -6.81
CA ASP A 65 7.08 -16.14 -7.49
C ASP A 65 8.59 -16.40 -7.63
N PHE A 66 9.38 -16.12 -6.60
CA PHE A 66 10.84 -16.28 -6.65
C PHE A 66 11.24 -17.70 -7.07
N ALA A 67 10.42 -18.69 -6.72
CA ALA A 67 10.61 -20.08 -7.10
C ALA A 67 10.85 -20.25 -8.60
N ILE A 68 10.11 -19.56 -9.47
CA ILE A 68 10.22 -19.74 -10.93
C ILE A 68 11.25 -18.84 -11.58
N LEU A 69 11.80 -17.86 -10.86
CA LEU A 69 12.77 -16.89 -11.38
C LEU A 69 14.20 -17.45 -11.41
N ASN A 70 14.97 -17.06 -12.43
CA ASN A 70 16.41 -17.31 -12.52
C ASN A 70 17.22 -16.28 -11.72
N ARG A 71 18.53 -16.50 -11.58
CA ARG A 71 19.40 -15.62 -10.77
C ARG A 71 19.45 -14.17 -11.25
N ARG A 72 19.36 -13.91 -12.55
CA ARG A 72 19.37 -12.54 -13.10
C ARG A 72 18.05 -11.84 -12.82
N GLU A 73 16.94 -12.54 -13.04
CA GLU A 73 15.57 -12.07 -12.75
C GLU A 73 15.39 -11.75 -11.26
N ARG A 74 15.75 -12.67 -10.36
CA ARG A 74 15.66 -12.47 -8.89
C ARG A 74 16.39 -11.21 -8.41
N ARG A 75 17.49 -10.82 -9.06
CA ARG A 75 18.26 -9.61 -8.71
C ARG A 75 17.55 -8.31 -9.08
N THR A 76 16.50 -8.37 -9.89
CA THR A 76 15.71 -7.21 -10.28
C THR A 76 14.49 -7.00 -9.38
N MET A 77 14.11 -8.01 -8.58
CA MET A 77 12.93 -7.94 -7.73
C MET A 77 13.15 -7.04 -6.53
N MET A 78 12.17 -6.18 -6.26
CA MET A 78 12.05 -5.43 -5.02
C MET A 78 11.48 -6.33 -3.93
N THR A 79 11.91 -6.14 -2.68
CA THR A 79 11.48 -6.96 -1.54
C THR A 79 11.28 -6.10 -0.30
N HIS A 80 10.45 -6.55 0.65
CA HIS A 80 10.21 -5.80 1.88
C HIS A 80 11.49 -5.45 2.65
N PRO A 81 12.49 -6.34 2.80
CA PRO A 81 13.77 -5.98 3.41
C PRO A 81 14.54 -4.87 2.67
N HIS A 82 14.46 -4.81 1.34
CA HIS A 82 15.05 -3.72 0.56
C HIS A 82 14.28 -2.41 0.77
N SER A 83 12.95 -2.46 0.66
CA SER A 83 12.07 -1.30 0.87
C SER A 83 12.28 -0.68 2.26
N ASN A 84 12.25 -1.51 3.31
CA ASN A 84 12.51 -1.06 4.68
C ASN A 84 13.90 -0.43 4.81
N LYS A 85 14.94 -1.03 4.22
CA LYS A 85 16.28 -0.46 4.25
C LYS A 85 16.28 0.94 3.64
N TYR A 86 15.59 1.15 2.52
CA TYR A 86 15.51 2.47 1.88
C TYR A 86 14.77 3.48 2.75
N SER A 87 13.62 3.13 3.33
CA SER A 87 12.91 4.03 4.25
C SER A 87 13.79 4.47 5.43
N TYR A 88 14.48 3.52 6.07
CA TYR A 88 15.39 3.85 7.17
C TYR A 88 16.63 4.65 6.76
N THR A 89 17.01 4.60 5.48
CA THR A 89 18.17 5.33 4.96
C THR A 89 17.82 6.76 4.58
N PHE A 90 16.66 6.97 3.97
CA PHE A 90 16.32 8.24 3.32
C PHE A 90 15.28 9.08 4.05
N ASP A 91 14.44 8.48 4.89
CA ASP A 91 13.38 9.20 5.58
C ASP A 91 13.88 9.65 6.94
N ASP A 92 13.76 10.94 7.25
CA ASP A 92 14.16 11.49 8.54
C ASP A 92 13.25 10.97 9.66
N PRO A 93 13.79 10.30 10.70
CA PRO A 93 12.98 9.78 11.80
C PRO A 93 12.13 10.83 12.52
N GLU A 94 12.54 12.10 12.55
CA GLU A 94 11.79 13.18 13.23
C GLU A 94 10.47 13.50 12.50
N TYR A 95 10.38 13.23 11.20
CA TYR A 95 9.23 13.60 10.36
C TYR A 95 8.30 12.43 10.07
N ARG A 96 8.73 11.18 10.33
CA ARG A 96 7.91 9.98 10.11
C ARG A 96 6.62 9.94 10.93
N GLY A 97 6.57 10.68 12.04
CA GLY A 97 5.37 10.80 12.88
C GLY A 97 4.18 11.40 12.14
N ILE A 98 4.43 12.34 11.22
CA ILE A 98 3.41 12.97 10.36
C ILE A 98 2.68 11.92 9.52
N PHE A 99 3.39 10.88 9.08
CA PHE A 99 2.86 9.81 8.24
C PHE A 99 2.26 8.63 9.03
N TYR A 100 2.20 8.74 10.36
CA TYR A 100 1.66 7.70 11.24
C TYR A 100 0.43 8.20 12.02
N ASP A 101 0.44 9.46 12.43
CA ASP A 101 -0.70 10.13 13.02
C ASP A 101 -1.58 10.70 11.89
N LYS A 102 -2.79 10.16 11.73
CA LYS A 102 -3.69 10.56 10.64
C LYS A 102 -4.17 12.00 10.77
N TRP A 103 -4.29 12.53 11.99
CA TRP A 103 -4.65 13.93 12.17
C TRP A 103 -3.50 14.83 11.74
N GLU A 104 -2.29 14.55 12.21
CA GLU A 104 -1.13 15.35 11.80
C GLU A 104 -0.90 15.26 10.28
N PHE A 105 -1.14 14.09 9.69
CA PHE A 105 -1.14 13.91 8.24
C PHE A 105 -2.15 14.83 7.56
N ASP A 106 -3.44 14.76 7.93
CA ASP A 106 -4.48 15.56 7.30
C ASP A 106 -4.26 17.06 7.50
N ARG A 107 -3.77 17.47 8.68
CA ARG A 107 -3.40 18.86 8.98
C ARG A 107 -2.28 19.35 8.07
N VAL A 108 -1.22 18.55 7.90
CA VAL A 108 -0.06 18.91 7.09
C VAL A 108 -0.42 18.90 5.60
N PHE A 109 -1.20 17.93 5.15
CA PHE A 109 -1.53 17.73 3.73
C PHE A 109 -2.93 18.24 3.33
N SER A 110 -3.58 19.06 4.16
CA SER A 110 -4.99 19.49 3.99
C SER A 110 -5.31 20.00 2.58
N GLU A 111 -4.41 20.78 1.98
CA GLU A 111 -4.59 21.34 0.62
C GLU A 111 -4.63 20.28 -0.49
N PHE A 112 -4.18 19.05 -0.21
CA PHE A 112 -4.11 17.94 -1.16
C PHE A 112 -5.24 16.90 -0.97
N LEU A 113 -6.01 16.99 0.12
CA LEU A 113 -7.02 15.97 0.46
C LEU A 113 -8.28 16.07 -0.40
N GLY A 114 -8.61 17.28 -0.86
CA GLY A 114 -9.77 17.56 -1.72
C GLY A 114 -11.11 17.14 -1.11
N ARG A 115 -11.21 17.11 0.22
CA ARG A 115 -12.39 16.72 0.99
C ARG A 115 -12.38 17.40 2.36
N ASP A 116 -13.55 17.62 2.92
CA ASP A 116 -13.67 18.14 4.28
C ASP A 116 -13.33 17.06 5.32
N TRP A 117 -12.76 17.49 6.44
CA TRP A 117 -12.40 16.61 7.55
C TRP A 117 -12.51 17.35 8.89
N MET A 118 -12.78 16.60 9.95
CA MET A 118 -12.83 17.13 11.31
C MET A 118 -12.37 16.12 12.35
N MET A 119 -11.98 16.63 13.51
CA MET A 119 -11.67 15.81 14.68
C MET A 119 -12.86 15.76 15.63
N VAL A 120 -13.12 14.60 16.22
CA VAL A 120 -14.06 14.44 17.32
C VAL A 120 -13.35 14.84 18.62
N THR A 121 -13.81 15.94 19.23
CA THR A 121 -13.33 16.43 20.54
C THR A 121 -14.35 16.15 21.63
N ASP A 122 -14.09 16.60 22.85
CA ASP A 122 -14.94 16.30 24.00
C ASP A 122 -16.31 16.98 23.95
N ASP A 123 -16.45 18.05 23.19
CA ASP A 123 -17.52 19.04 23.28
C ASP A 123 -18.11 19.48 21.93
N ASN A 124 -17.78 18.80 20.83
CA ASN A 124 -18.16 19.24 19.47
C ASN A 124 -19.28 18.43 18.80
N VAL A 125 -20.28 18.01 19.57
CA VAL A 125 -21.47 17.30 19.04
C VAL A 125 -22.17 18.10 17.95
N ASP A 126 -22.32 19.42 18.14
CA ASP A 126 -22.99 20.29 17.16
C ASP A 126 -22.20 20.43 15.85
N GLU A 127 -20.86 20.45 15.93
CA GLU A 127 -19.99 20.45 14.75
C GLU A 127 -20.07 19.13 14.00
N LEU A 128 -20.06 18.00 14.72
CA LEU A 128 -20.22 16.67 14.14
C LEU A 128 -21.56 16.54 13.39
N ARG A 129 -22.62 17.05 14.00
CA ARG A 129 -23.94 17.09 13.38
C ARG A 129 -23.93 17.94 12.11
N ALA A 130 -23.39 19.16 12.18
CA ALA A 130 -23.31 20.04 11.01
C ALA A 130 -22.50 19.40 9.87
N PHE A 131 -21.41 18.71 10.20
CA PHE A 131 -20.61 17.95 9.23
C PHE A 131 -21.44 16.83 8.57
N GLY A 132 -22.18 16.05 9.35
CA GLY A 132 -23.07 15.02 8.82
C GLY A 132 -24.25 15.54 8.00
N GLU A 133 -24.77 16.72 8.33
CA GLU A 133 -25.81 17.38 7.55
C GLU A 133 -25.27 17.91 6.21
N ALA A 134 -24.00 18.31 6.16
CA ALA A 134 -23.32 18.73 4.94
C ALA A 134 -22.87 17.55 4.05
N HIS A 135 -22.44 16.44 4.66
CA HIS A 135 -21.88 15.28 3.97
C HIS A 135 -22.68 14.00 4.28
N PRO A 136 -23.37 13.40 3.29
CA PRO A 136 -24.28 12.28 3.53
C PRO A 136 -23.58 10.98 3.95
N VAL A 137 -22.29 10.84 3.65
CA VAL A 137 -21.48 9.64 3.96
C VAL A 137 -20.24 10.08 4.71
N LEU A 138 -20.06 9.50 5.90
CA LEU A 138 -18.97 9.79 6.81
C LEU A 138 -17.98 8.62 6.82
N ILE A 139 -16.70 8.90 6.61
CA ILE A 139 -15.62 7.94 6.79
C ILE A 139 -14.91 8.25 8.09
N THR A 140 -14.96 7.35 9.06
CA THR A 140 -14.26 7.53 10.33
C THR A 140 -12.99 6.71 10.37
N LYS A 141 -11.98 7.20 11.09
CA LYS A 141 -10.68 6.56 11.24
C LYS A 141 -10.19 6.71 12.68
N LYS A 142 -9.52 5.68 13.19
CA LYS A 142 -8.69 5.83 14.40
C LYS A 142 -7.46 6.68 14.14
N GLN A 143 -7.08 7.52 15.11
CA GLN A 143 -5.97 8.48 14.99
C GLN A 143 -4.62 7.83 14.66
N ALA A 144 -4.29 6.72 15.34
CA ALA A 144 -3.03 6.01 15.14
C ALA A 144 -3.28 4.60 14.60
N GLY A 145 -2.43 4.17 13.66
CA GLY A 145 -2.43 2.80 13.15
C GLY A 145 -1.83 2.67 11.77
N ARG A 146 -1.55 1.44 11.34
CA ARG A 146 -1.14 1.10 9.97
C ARG A 146 -2.27 0.35 9.27
N SER A 147 -2.22 0.32 7.93
CA SER A 147 -3.04 -0.59 7.12
C SER A 147 -4.56 -0.45 7.30
N GLY A 148 -5.06 0.77 7.49
CA GLY A 148 -6.51 0.98 7.65
C GLY A 148 -7.08 0.46 8.98
N ALA A 149 -6.28 0.40 10.04
CA ALA A 149 -6.76 0.07 11.39
C ALA A 149 -8.01 0.89 11.75
N ALA A 150 -9.16 0.20 11.75
CA ALA A 150 -10.53 0.68 11.92
C ALA A 150 -10.87 1.93 11.11
N ILE A 151 -11.18 1.71 9.83
CA ILE A 151 -11.95 2.64 9.01
C ILE A 151 -13.40 2.16 8.99
N ASN A 152 -14.36 3.03 9.24
CA ASN A 152 -15.79 2.70 9.12
C ASN A 152 -16.50 3.70 8.20
N ARG A 153 -17.63 3.26 7.65
CA ARG A 153 -18.54 4.09 6.87
C ARG A 153 -19.84 4.21 7.62
N TYR A 154 -20.33 5.43 7.78
CA TYR A 154 -21.66 5.74 8.31
C TYR A 154 -22.43 6.59 7.32
N TYR A 155 -23.75 6.46 7.36
CA TYR A 155 -24.67 7.30 6.59
C TYR A 155 -25.33 8.27 7.54
N ALA A 156 -25.26 9.57 7.25
CA ALA A 156 -25.83 10.60 8.12
C ALA A 156 -27.34 10.41 8.33
N THR A 157 -28.03 9.83 7.34
CA THR A 157 -29.46 9.49 7.40
C THR A 157 -29.81 8.37 8.37
N GLU A 158 -28.82 7.60 8.84
CA GLU A 158 -28.99 6.50 9.80
C GLU A 158 -28.64 6.92 11.23
N ILE A 159 -28.30 8.20 11.45
CA ILE A 159 -27.93 8.75 12.76
C ILE A 159 -29.13 9.51 13.34
N ASP A 160 -29.81 8.90 14.30
CA ASP A 160 -30.96 9.50 14.98
C ASP A 160 -30.56 10.42 16.13
N ASP A 161 -29.50 10.06 16.88
CA ASP A 161 -28.98 10.80 18.03
C ASP A 161 -27.48 11.09 17.86
N TRP A 162 -27.17 12.35 17.52
CA TRP A 162 -25.81 12.81 17.32
C TRP A 162 -24.96 12.81 18.59
N ALA A 163 -25.56 12.99 19.76
CA ALA A 163 -24.83 12.96 21.03
C ALA A 163 -24.41 11.53 21.38
N ASP A 164 -25.30 10.56 21.17
CA ASP A 164 -24.97 9.13 21.33
C ASP A 164 -23.92 8.69 20.30
N PHE A 165 -24.08 9.07 19.02
CA PHE A 165 -23.11 8.77 17.98
C PHE A 165 -21.72 9.36 18.29
N HIS A 166 -21.66 10.61 18.76
CA HIS A 166 -20.41 11.25 19.21
C HIS A 166 -19.74 10.46 20.35
N ALA A 167 -20.50 10.10 21.39
CA ALA A 167 -19.98 9.34 22.52
C ALA A 167 -19.42 7.97 22.08
N GLN A 168 -20.14 7.30 21.19
CA GLN A 168 -19.75 6.03 20.58
C GLN A 168 -18.46 6.12 19.75
N LEU A 169 -18.30 7.17 18.93
CA LEU A 169 -17.05 7.41 18.18
C LEU A 169 -15.86 7.58 19.13
N ARG A 170 -16.04 8.34 20.22
CA ARG A 170 -15.02 8.55 21.25
C ARG A 170 -14.65 7.26 21.97
N GLU A 171 -15.63 6.44 22.34
CA GLU A 171 -15.40 5.14 22.97
C GLU A 171 -14.57 4.20 22.08
N ARG A 172 -14.86 4.18 20.78
CA ARG A 172 -14.11 3.37 19.80
C ARG A 172 -12.76 3.97 19.40
N GLY A 173 -12.52 5.24 19.74
CA GLY A 173 -11.31 5.99 19.34
C GLY A 173 -11.30 6.40 17.87
N GLU A 174 -12.48 6.47 17.24
CA GLU A 174 -12.69 6.89 15.86
C GLU A 174 -12.75 8.43 15.78
N LEU A 175 -11.60 9.05 16.00
CA LEU A 175 -11.54 10.49 16.26
C LEU A 175 -11.36 11.35 15.01
N LEU A 176 -10.99 10.77 13.86
CA LEU A 176 -10.90 11.50 12.59
C LEU A 176 -12.11 11.14 11.73
N ILE A 177 -12.79 12.16 11.21
CA ILE A 177 -13.92 12.01 10.29
C ILE A 177 -13.58 12.75 9.00
N GLU A 178 -13.81 12.10 7.88
CA GLU A 178 -13.58 12.63 6.55
C GLU A 178 -14.85 12.48 5.72
N GLU A 179 -15.10 13.45 4.84
CA GLU A 179 -16.07 13.33 3.77
C GLU A 179 -15.70 12.16 2.84
N ASN A 180 -16.70 11.43 2.35
CA ASN A 180 -16.48 10.37 1.39
C ASN A 180 -16.00 10.91 0.03
N ILE A 181 -14.85 10.42 -0.44
CA ILE A 181 -14.33 10.75 -1.78
C ILE A 181 -15.24 10.19 -2.87
N VAL A 182 -15.63 11.05 -3.81
CA VAL A 182 -16.30 10.65 -5.06
C VAL A 182 -15.25 10.43 -6.13
N GLN A 183 -15.05 9.18 -6.52
CA GLN A 183 -14.06 8.81 -7.53
C GLN A 183 -14.55 9.04 -8.97
N HIS A 184 -13.61 9.18 -9.89
CA HIS A 184 -13.83 9.36 -11.33
C HIS A 184 -14.71 8.23 -11.90
N PRO A 185 -15.63 8.51 -12.85
CA PRO A 185 -16.54 7.51 -13.41
C PRO A 185 -15.86 6.25 -13.94
N ASP A 186 -14.72 6.38 -14.62
CA ASP A 186 -13.96 5.23 -15.15
C ASP A 186 -13.44 4.30 -14.04
N VAL A 187 -13.08 4.86 -12.87
CA VAL A 187 -12.67 4.08 -11.70
C VAL A 187 -13.91 3.47 -11.03
N ALA A 188 -15.01 4.23 -10.93
CA ALA A 188 -16.30 3.76 -10.40
C ALA A 188 -16.90 2.60 -11.20
N ALA A 189 -16.63 2.53 -12.51
CA ALA A 189 -17.03 1.42 -13.36
C ALA A 189 -16.41 0.09 -12.91
N VAL A 190 -15.24 0.11 -12.25
CA VAL A 190 -14.63 -1.10 -11.68
C VAL A 190 -15.30 -1.46 -10.35
N CYS A 191 -15.37 -0.52 -9.40
CA CYS A 191 -16.07 -0.72 -8.13
C CYS A 191 -16.52 0.62 -7.52
N ALA A 192 -17.79 0.98 -7.63
CA ALA A 192 -18.32 2.23 -7.08
C ALA A 192 -18.46 2.23 -5.55
N GLY A 193 -18.56 1.05 -4.92
CA GLY A 193 -18.84 0.92 -3.49
C GLY A 193 -17.64 1.12 -2.56
N THR A 194 -16.44 1.29 -3.11
CA THR A 194 -15.18 1.48 -2.39
C THR A 194 -14.36 2.54 -3.12
N VAL A 195 -13.62 3.39 -2.40
CA VAL A 195 -12.63 4.27 -3.04
C VAL A 195 -11.45 3.40 -3.52
N ASN A 196 -11.24 3.30 -4.83
CA ASN A 196 -10.20 2.47 -5.42
C ASN A 196 -8.93 3.31 -5.58
N SER A 197 -7.96 3.08 -4.72
CA SER A 197 -6.74 3.87 -4.66
C SER A 197 -5.67 3.40 -5.63
N THR A 198 -4.91 4.34 -6.18
CA THR A 198 -3.66 4.08 -6.88
C THR A 198 -2.50 4.26 -5.90
N ARG A 199 -1.78 3.17 -5.61
CA ARG A 199 -0.52 3.23 -4.86
C ARG A 199 0.60 3.66 -5.80
N VAL A 200 1.24 4.77 -5.47
CA VAL A 200 2.42 5.29 -6.18
C VAL A 200 3.60 5.31 -5.21
N ALA A 201 4.51 4.35 -5.35
CA ALA A 201 5.78 4.36 -4.63
C ALA A 201 6.74 5.34 -5.32
N ALA A 202 7.19 6.35 -4.59
CA ALA A 202 7.98 7.45 -5.14
C ALA A 202 9.18 7.80 -4.26
N PHE A 203 10.24 8.32 -4.89
CA PHE A 203 11.43 8.84 -4.21
C PHE A 203 11.70 10.29 -4.61
N PHE A 204 11.72 11.22 -3.64
CA PHE A 204 12.12 12.61 -3.86
C PHE A 204 13.63 12.79 -3.65
N ASP A 205 14.37 13.15 -4.70
CA ASP A 205 15.83 13.29 -4.63
C ASP A 205 16.31 14.65 -4.10
N GLY A 206 15.38 15.56 -3.77
CA GLY A 206 15.65 16.96 -3.41
C GLY A 206 15.41 17.95 -4.56
N GLN A 207 15.23 17.46 -5.78
CA GLN A 207 14.94 18.28 -6.97
C GLN A 207 13.71 17.79 -7.73
N LYS A 208 13.54 16.48 -7.84
CA LYS A 208 12.42 15.84 -8.54
C LYS A 208 11.98 14.55 -7.86
N THR A 209 10.73 14.20 -8.07
CA THR A 209 10.15 12.94 -7.62
C THR A 209 10.29 11.89 -8.70
N HIS A 210 10.85 10.74 -8.32
CA HIS A 210 11.02 9.57 -9.18
C HIS A 210 9.94 8.55 -8.84
N ILE A 211 9.13 8.19 -9.83
CA ILE A 211 8.13 7.14 -9.69
C ILE A 211 8.81 5.78 -9.80
N LEU A 212 8.62 4.93 -8.79
CA LEU A 212 9.35 3.67 -8.65
C LEU A 212 8.48 2.47 -9.02
N ALA A 213 7.24 2.47 -8.54
CA ALA A 213 6.23 1.47 -8.85
C ALA A 213 4.83 2.10 -8.75
N ILE A 214 3.90 1.61 -9.56
CA ILE A 214 2.50 2.05 -9.56
C ILE A 214 1.62 0.80 -9.54
N ALA A 215 0.67 0.74 -8.61
CA ALA A 215 -0.31 -0.33 -8.54
C ALA A 215 -1.71 0.29 -8.40
N GLN A 216 -2.66 -0.17 -9.20
CA GLN A 216 -4.06 0.14 -8.97
C GLN A 216 -4.64 -0.92 -8.04
N LYS A 217 -5.18 -0.49 -6.91
CA LYS A 217 -5.94 -1.34 -6.00
C LYS A 217 -7.43 -1.27 -6.36
N PHE A 218 -8.12 -2.38 -6.14
CA PHE A 218 -9.54 -2.53 -6.43
C PHE A 218 -10.26 -3.01 -5.17
N GLY A 219 -11.31 -2.29 -4.79
CA GLY A 219 -12.15 -2.63 -3.65
C GLY A 219 -13.20 -3.69 -3.97
N ARG A 220 -14.06 -4.00 -2.98
CA ARG A 220 -15.10 -5.05 -3.09
C ARG A 220 -16.44 -4.58 -2.52
N GLY A 221 -16.73 -3.29 -2.66
CA GLY A 221 -17.92 -2.64 -2.08
C GLY A 221 -17.83 -2.37 -0.57
N GLN A 222 -16.68 -2.62 0.04
CA GLN A 222 -16.40 -2.34 1.44
C GLN A 222 -15.85 -0.92 1.65
N VAL A 223 -15.58 -0.55 2.89
CA VAL A 223 -15.08 0.79 3.25
C VAL A 223 -13.70 1.11 2.66
N ALA A 224 -12.84 0.11 2.47
CA ALA A 224 -11.51 0.28 1.91
C ALA A 224 -11.16 -0.83 0.90
N ASP A 225 -10.20 -0.55 0.03
CA ASP A 225 -9.70 -1.46 -1.02
C ASP A 225 -8.53 -2.34 -0.55
N GLN A 226 -8.34 -2.44 0.76
CA GLN A 226 -7.32 -3.28 1.36
C GLN A 226 -7.73 -4.75 1.28
N MET A 227 -6.74 -5.63 1.34
CA MET A 227 -6.94 -7.07 1.23
C MET A 227 -7.82 -7.66 2.33
N ASP A 228 -7.80 -7.10 3.54
CA ASP A 228 -8.67 -7.52 4.65
C ASP A 228 -10.17 -7.34 4.33
N PHE A 229 -10.48 -6.45 3.37
CA PHE A 229 -11.82 -6.23 2.82
C PHE A 229 -12.04 -6.95 1.47
N GLY A 230 -11.16 -7.89 1.12
CA GLY A 230 -11.16 -8.64 -0.13
C GLY A 230 -10.55 -7.90 -1.32
N GLY A 231 -9.94 -6.73 -1.09
CA GLY A 231 -9.31 -5.95 -2.15
C GLY A 231 -8.09 -6.66 -2.75
N PHE A 232 -7.79 -6.33 -3.99
CA PHE A 232 -6.65 -6.86 -4.76
C PHE A 232 -6.08 -5.76 -5.65
N TYR A 233 -5.01 -6.03 -6.39
CA TYR A 233 -4.40 -4.99 -7.24
C TYR A 233 -3.87 -5.54 -8.56
N THR A 234 -3.59 -4.64 -9.50
CA THR A 234 -2.72 -4.92 -10.65
C THR A 234 -1.61 -3.87 -10.71
N MET A 235 -0.47 -4.25 -11.29
CA MET A 235 0.59 -3.27 -11.56
C MET A 235 0.23 -2.45 -12.78
N LEU A 236 0.56 -1.16 -12.75
CA LEU A 236 0.37 -0.28 -13.90
C LEU A 236 1.69 -0.04 -14.63
N ASN A 237 1.60 0.16 -15.94
CA ASN A 237 2.69 0.67 -16.74
C ASN A 237 3.05 2.08 -16.26
N PRO A 238 4.29 2.33 -15.82
CA PRO A 238 4.71 3.60 -15.24
C PRO A 238 4.87 4.74 -16.27
N GLU A 239 4.71 4.44 -17.56
CA GLU A 239 4.75 5.43 -18.65
C GLU A 239 3.36 5.76 -19.19
N THR A 240 2.36 4.89 -18.99
CA THR A 240 1.03 5.07 -19.59
C THR A 240 -0.15 4.97 -18.62
N GLY A 241 0.04 4.42 -17.42
CA GLY A 241 -1.05 4.15 -16.47
C GLY A 241 -1.96 2.99 -16.85
N ALA A 242 -1.65 2.25 -17.91
CA ALA A 242 -2.40 1.07 -18.32
C ALA A 242 -2.10 -0.12 -17.41
N SER A 243 -3.09 -0.96 -17.15
CA SER A 243 -2.92 -2.24 -16.46
C SER A 243 -1.89 -3.11 -17.19
N LEU A 244 -1.01 -3.78 -16.43
CA LEU A 244 -0.06 -4.74 -16.98
C LEU A 244 -0.66 -6.15 -17.16
N GLY A 245 -1.90 -6.37 -16.70
CA GLY A 245 -2.60 -7.64 -16.84
C GLY A 245 -3.63 -7.90 -15.75
N ASP A 246 -3.87 -9.17 -15.46
CA ASP A 246 -4.84 -9.63 -14.46
C ASP A 246 -4.48 -9.11 -13.05
N GLY A 247 -5.51 -8.91 -12.21
CA GLY A 247 -5.32 -8.57 -10.81
C GLY A 247 -4.88 -9.76 -9.97
N TYR A 248 -4.21 -9.50 -8.85
CA TYR A 248 -3.77 -10.53 -7.91
C TYR A 248 -3.64 -10.01 -6.48
N ASP A 249 -3.61 -10.92 -5.51
CA ASP A 249 -3.41 -10.65 -4.09
C ASP A 249 -2.24 -11.47 -3.49
N SER A 250 -1.96 -11.29 -2.20
CA SER A 250 -0.91 -12.05 -1.49
C SER A 250 -1.37 -13.43 -1.01
N HIS A 251 -2.60 -13.85 -1.32
CA HIS A 251 -3.12 -15.21 -1.08
C HIS A 251 -3.06 -16.08 -2.34
N GLY A 252 -2.50 -15.56 -3.43
CA GLY A 252 -2.32 -16.29 -4.68
C GLY A 252 -3.57 -16.33 -5.55
N HIS A 253 -4.61 -15.54 -5.23
CA HIS A 253 -5.76 -15.40 -6.11
C HIS A 253 -5.41 -14.56 -7.34
N VAL A 254 -6.02 -14.89 -8.46
CA VAL A 254 -5.87 -14.19 -9.74
C VAL A 254 -7.25 -13.77 -10.23
N HIS A 255 -7.38 -12.50 -10.58
CA HIS A 255 -8.62 -11.83 -10.92
C HIS A 255 -8.54 -11.27 -12.35
N LYS A 256 -8.99 -12.08 -13.32
CA LYS A 256 -9.19 -11.63 -14.71
C LYS A 256 -10.27 -10.57 -14.81
N LEU A 257 -11.36 -10.80 -14.08
CA LEU A 257 -12.49 -9.90 -13.95
C LEU A 257 -12.59 -9.45 -12.49
N HIS A 258 -13.02 -8.22 -12.27
CA HIS A 258 -13.44 -7.75 -10.97
C HIS A 258 -14.62 -8.61 -10.48
N PRO A 259 -14.55 -9.29 -9.32
CA PRO A 259 -15.54 -10.31 -9.00
C PRO A 259 -16.96 -9.79 -8.74
N ASP A 260 -17.18 -8.49 -8.50
CA ASP A 260 -18.53 -7.94 -8.29
C ASP A 260 -19.12 -7.26 -9.53
N SER A 261 -18.28 -6.61 -10.34
CA SER A 261 -18.72 -5.81 -11.49
C SER A 261 -18.50 -6.51 -12.83
N GLY A 262 -17.68 -7.57 -12.84
CA GLY A 262 -17.27 -8.25 -14.07
C GLY A 262 -16.28 -7.44 -14.93
N TYR A 263 -15.79 -6.30 -14.44
CA TYR A 263 -14.87 -5.44 -15.20
C TYR A 263 -13.56 -6.19 -15.53
N PRO A 264 -13.11 -6.24 -16.80
CA PRO A 264 -11.83 -6.88 -17.15
C PRO A 264 -10.64 -6.09 -16.62
N ILE A 265 -9.87 -6.67 -15.67
CA ILE A 265 -8.79 -5.94 -14.99
C ILE A 265 -7.63 -5.59 -15.93
N ALA A 266 -7.39 -6.42 -16.94
CA ALA A 266 -6.39 -6.15 -17.97
C ALA A 266 -6.74 -4.93 -18.84
N ASP A 267 -8.02 -4.54 -18.92
CA ASP A 267 -8.48 -3.40 -19.71
C ASP A 267 -8.45 -2.08 -18.92
N PHE A 268 -8.11 -2.12 -17.63
CA PHE A 268 -8.08 -0.93 -16.79
C PHE A 268 -7.01 0.06 -17.27
N GLN A 269 -7.42 1.32 -17.38
CA GLN A 269 -6.56 2.47 -17.63
C GLN A 269 -6.79 3.48 -16.49
N LEU A 270 -5.72 3.93 -15.83
CA LEU A 270 -5.84 5.00 -14.85
C LEU A 270 -6.23 6.30 -15.57
N PRO A 271 -7.41 6.90 -15.30
CA PRO A 271 -7.74 8.22 -15.82
C PRO A 271 -6.82 9.28 -15.24
N MET A 272 -6.59 10.35 -16.00
CA MET A 272 -5.76 11.50 -15.57
C MET A 272 -4.34 11.09 -15.12
N PHE A 273 -3.73 10.13 -15.83
CA PHE A 273 -2.45 9.55 -15.44
C PHE A 273 -1.35 10.62 -15.28
N ASP A 274 -1.23 11.53 -16.25
CA ASP A 274 -0.21 12.59 -16.23
C ASP A 274 -0.43 13.55 -15.04
N GLU A 275 -1.69 13.86 -14.73
CA GLU A 275 -2.08 14.67 -13.57
C GLU A 275 -1.76 13.95 -12.26
N VAL A 276 -1.98 12.63 -12.16
CA VAL A 276 -1.60 11.82 -11.00
C VAL A 276 -0.09 11.90 -10.78
N ILE A 277 0.72 11.73 -11.83
CA ILE A 277 2.19 11.82 -11.70
C ILE A 277 2.63 13.23 -11.27
N ALA A 278 2.05 14.27 -11.88
CA ALA A 278 2.34 15.65 -11.51
C ALA A 278 1.91 15.98 -10.07
N PHE A 279 0.78 15.42 -9.62
CA PHE A 279 0.27 15.56 -8.26
C PHE A 279 1.20 14.90 -7.25
N VAL A 280 1.66 13.67 -7.51
CA VAL A 280 2.63 12.98 -6.66
C VAL A 280 3.92 13.78 -6.52
N ASP A 281 4.42 14.42 -7.59
CA ASP A 281 5.60 15.30 -7.48
C ASP A 281 5.36 16.51 -6.58
N LYS A 282 4.16 17.09 -6.59
CA LYS A 282 3.81 18.20 -5.68
C LYS A 282 3.75 17.73 -4.23
N VAL A 283 3.02 16.65 -3.96
CA VAL A 283 2.82 16.12 -2.60
C VAL A 283 4.15 15.65 -1.99
N ALA A 284 5.01 14.99 -2.78
CA ALA A 284 6.31 14.50 -2.29
C ALA A 284 7.29 15.61 -1.89
N ARG A 285 7.09 16.85 -2.38
CA ARG A 285 7.89 18.02 -2.01
C ARG A 285 7.44 18.69 -0.72
N HIS A 286 6.25 18.34 -0.22
CA HIS A 286 5.63 19.04 0.91
C HIS A 286 6.32 18.73 2.25
N VAL A 287 6.74 17.47 2.43
CA VAL A 287 7.56 17.03 3.57
C VAL A 287 8.86 16.41 3.05
N PRO A 288 9.80 17.22 2.52
CA PRO A 288 10.97 16.74 1.77
C PRO A 288 11.98 15.95 2.61
N GLN A 289 11.80 15.93 3.94
CA GLN A 289 12.59 15.13 4.88
C GLN A 289 12.21 13.64 4.84
N VAL A 290 10.99 13.30 4.38
CA VAL A 290 10.55 11.93 4.15
C VAL A 290 10.53 11.70 2.65
N LYS A 291 11.58 11.05 2.13
CA LYS A 291 11.88 11.03 0.70
C LYS A 291 11.28 9.85 -0.03
N TYR A 292 11.15 8.71 0.64
CA TYR A 292 10.65 7.48 0.06
C TYR A 292 9.27 7.16 0.63
N VAL A 293 8.22 7.42 -0.15
CA VAL A 293 6.84 7.33 0.30
C VAL A 293 5.98 6.57 -0.70
N GLY A 294 5.07 5.76 -0.19
CA GLY A 294 3.95 5.19 -0.93
C GLY A 294 2.74 6.08 -0.77
N TRP A 295 2.38 6.79 -1.83
CA TRP A 295 1.22 7.66 -1.85
C TRP A 295 0.02 6.86 -2.33
N ASP A 296 -1.07 6.86 -1.57
CA ASP A 296 -2.36 6.40 -2.04
C ASP A 296 -3.17 7.58 -2.54
N ILE A 297 -3.49 7.52 -3.84
CA ILE A 297 -4.17 8.58 -4.56
C ILE A 297 -5.55 8.08 -4.97
N ALA A 298 -6.58 8.90 -4.78
CA ALA A 298 -7.86 8.72 -5.48
C ALA A 298 -7.91 9.67 -6.66
N VAL A 299 -8.45 9.23 -7.79
CA VAL A 299 -8.76 10.11 -8.92
C VAL A 299 -10.24 10.47 -8.83
N THR A 300 -10.56 11.75 -8.71
CA THR A 300 -11.93 12.29 -8.74
C THR A 300 -12.24 12.85 -10.13
N PRO A 301 -13.49 13.25 -10.42
CA PRO A 301 -13.81 13.96 -11.67
C PRO A 301 -13.01 15.27 -11.86
N ASP A 302 -12.58 15.92 -10.78
CA ASP A 302 -11.92 17.22 -10.80
C ASP A 302 -10.39 17.13 -10.68
N GLY A 303 -9.85 15.94 -10.37
CA GLY A 303 -8.42 15.70 -10.30
C GLY A 303 -8.00 14.65 -9.27
N PRO A 304 -6.70 14.33 -9.20
CA PRO A 304 -6.16 13.47 -8.16
C PRO A 304 -6.21 14.15 -6.79
N VAL A 305 -6.57 13.37 -5.76
CA VAL A 305 -6.56 13.77 -4.35
C VAL A 305 -5.80 12.75 -3.51
N LEU A 306 -5.23 13.21 -2.40
CA LEU A 306 -4.41 12.38 -1.52
C LEU A 306 -5.29 11.67 -0.47
N ILE A 307 -5.16 10.35 -0.36
CA ILE A 307 -5.82 9.55 0.69
C ILE A 307 -4.88 9.37 1.89
N GLU A 308 -3.68 8.85 1.65
CA GLU A 308 -2.68 8.59 2.68
C GLU A 308 -1.25 8.58 2.11
N GLY A 309 -0.26 8.79 2.98
CA GLY A 309 1.16 8.65 2.66
C GLY A 309 1.84 7.64 3.59
N ASN A 310 2.60 6.71 3.03
CA ASN A 310 3.24 5.62 3.75
C ASN A 310 4.78 5.70 3.67
N TRP A 311 5.46 6.22 4.70
CA TRP A 311 6.93 6.30 4.73
C TRP A 311 7.62 4.91 4.76
N ALA A 312 6.96 3.90 5.35
CA ALA A 312 7.36 2.50 5.28
C ALA A 312 6.48 1.76 4.26
N THR A 313 6.51 2.21 3.00
CA THR A 313 5.50 1.90 1.97
C THR A 313 5.25 0.42 1.67
N GLY A 314 6.12 -0.49 2.10
CA GLY A 314 6.04 -1.90 1.69
C GLY A 314 6.49 -2.09 0.24
N VAL A 315 5.96 -3.10 -0.45
CA VAL A 315 6.32 -3.39 -1.84
C VAL A 315 5.08 -3.76 -2.64
N TYR A 316 4.99 -3.16 -3.83
CA TYR A 316 4.15 -3.62 -4.93
C TYR A 316 5.09 -4.00 -6.06
N GLU A 317 5.01 -5.26 -6.49
CA GLU A 317 5.96 -5.83 -7.43
C GLU A 317 5.25 -6.81 -8.35
N ASN A 318 5.81 -7.00 -9.54
CA ASN A 318 5.27 -7.90 -10.55
C ASN A 318 5.19 -9.33 -10.01
N LYS A 319 4.06 -10.00 -10.29
CA LYS A 319 3.89 -11.44 -10.06
C LYS A 319 4.12 -12.19 -11.39
N PRO A 320 5.29 -12.83 -11.60
CA PRO A 320 5.67 -13.40 -12.89
C PRO A 320 4.69 -14.43 -13.47
N SER A 321 4.03 -15.22 -12.61
CA SER A 321 3.04 -16.20 -13.04
C SER A 321 1.73 -15.59 -13.54
N VAL A 322 1.43 -14.35 -13.16
CA VAL A 322 0.20 -13.63 -13.53
C VAL A 322 0.44 -12.71 -14.71
N LEU A 323 1.43 -11.81 -14.59
CA LEU A 323 1.69 -10.78 -15.59
C LEU A 323 2.60 -11.27 -16.72
N GLY A 324 3.26 -12.42 -16.58
CA GLY A 324 4.32 -12.87 -17.49
C GLY A 324 5.61 -12.03 -17.44
N ILE A 325 5.63 -10.96 -16.64
CA ILE A 325 6.78 -10.06 -16.45
C ILE A 325 7.70 -10.66 -15.38
N ARG A 326 8.90 -11.05 -15.79
CA ARG A 326 9.86 -11.78 -14.95
C ARG A 326 10.96 -10.90 -14.36
N THR A 327 10.89 -9.59 -14.60
CA THR A 327 11.79 -8.59 -14.03
C THR A 327 11.03 -7.68 -13.09
N GLY A 328 11.67 -7.28 -12.00
CA GLY A 328 11.09 -6.38 -11.01
C GLY A 328 11.59 -4.95 -11.09
N HIS A 329 11.20 -4.17 -10.09
CA HIS A 329 11.39 -2.73 -10.07
C HIS A 329 12.71 -2.28 -9.45
N ARG A 330 13.46 -3.14 -8.75
CA ARG A 330 14.66 -2.75 -7.99
C ARG A 330 15.69 -1.92 -8.78
N PRO A 331 15.99 -2.19 -10.07
CA PRO A 331 16.90 -1.35 -10.84
C PRO A 331 16.44 0.12 -10.94
N ARG A 332 15.12 0.37 -10.99
CA ARG A 332 14.55 1.73 -10.99
C ARG A 332 14.79 2.44 -9.65
N TYR A 333 14.59 1.73 -8.55
CA TYR A 333 14.92 2.23 -7.20
C TYR A 333 16.40 2.58 -7.08
N GLN A 334 17.28 1.68 -7.51
CA GLN A 334 18.73 1.90 -7.45
C GLN A 334 19.16 3.11 -8.27
N LYS A 335 18.61 3.26 -9.48
CA LYS A 335 18.87 4.43 -10.33
C LYS A 335 18.41 5.74 -9.69
N ALA A 336 17.21 5.77 -9.11
CA ALA A 336 16.66 6.96 -8.46
C ALA A 336 17.43 7.36 -7.18
N MET A 337 17.87 6.37 -6.41
CA MET A 337 18.53 6.56 -5.12
C MET A 337 20.06 6.62 -5.19
N GLY A 338 20.66 6.44 -6.37
CA GLY A 338 22.11 6.54 -6.59
C GLY A 338 22.94 5.35 -6.10
N PHE A 339 22.40 4.12 -6.19
CA PHE A 339 23.10 2.88 -5.81
C PHE A 339 23.88 2.21 -6.94
#